data_AF-A0A421BSR0-F1
#
_entry.id   AF-A0A421BSR0-F1
#
_cell.length_a   1.000
_cell.length_b   1.000
_cell.length_c   1.000
_cell.angle_alpha   90.00
_cell.angle_beta   90.00
_cell.angle_gamma   90.00
#
_symmetry.space_group_name_H-M   'P 1'
#
loop_
_entity.id
_entity.type
_entity.pdbx_description
1 polymer ?
#
loop_
_entity_poly.entity_id
_entity_poly.type
_entity_poly.pdbx_seq_one_letter_code
_entity_poly.pdbx_strand_id
1 'polypeptide(L)'
;MDDTFHWTQAGQILARHPRKPARAAIGTALDAIGQAANDIVFAEMAAIIAARRVEVLVDMIAACEAERARGEVVAELDEAIDTLEAELDRAQTTLPLEQAFHADARDEALARIVAAQAGLRSALASSALPQPVPGLSRAEAVALARAMLSHPPDAIAAAARAEAEARLAGQALAPDAGDDYGFTQPEGQGTWLATHLAGQAGGALGG
;
A
#
# COMPACT_ATOMS: atom_id res chain seq x y z
N MET A 1 -17.40 -23.38 -8.66
CA MET A 1 -18.67 -22.76 -8.23
C MET A 1 -18.46 -22.38 -6.78
N ASP A 2 -18.30 -21.12 -6.37
CA ASP A 2 -18.28 -19.84 -7.08
C ASP A 2 -17.82 -18.78 -6.04
N ASP A 3 -16.50 -18.62 -5.84
CA ASP A 3 -15.94 -17.68 -4.83
C ASP A 3 -16.22 -16.19 -5.18
N THR A 4 -16.71 -15.94 -6.39
CA THR A 4 -17.17 -14.64 -6.88
C THR A 4 -18.41 -14.11 -6.15
N PHE A 5 -19.16 -14.98 -5.46
CA PHE A 5 -20.48 -14.64 -4.93
C PHE A 5 -20.45 -13.91 -3.57
N HIS A 6 -19.39 -14.07 -2.78
CA HIS A 6 -19.30 -13.48 -1.44
C HIS A 6 -18.94 -11.98 -1.46
N TRP A 7 -18.11 -11.54 -2.41
CA TRP A 7 -17.66 -10.15 -2.55
C TRP A 7 -18.76 -9.18 -2.97
N THR A 8 -19.59 -9.61 -3.93
CA THR A 8 -20.71 -8.80 -4.44
C THR A 8 -21.76 -8.58 -3.37
N GLN A 9 -21.95 -9.56 -2.48
CA GLN A 9 -22.90 -9.50 -1.37
C GLN A 9 -22.39 -8.59 -0.24
N ALA A 10 -21.10 -8.64 0.08
CA ALA A 10 -20.47 -7.73 1.04
C ALA A 10 -20.55 -6.25 0.57
N GLY A 11 -20.26 -5.99 -0.70
CA GLY A 11 -20.40 -4.65 -1.30
C GLY A 11 -21.83 -4.12 -1.28
N GLN A 12 -22.83 -4.98 -1.50
CA GLN A 12 -24.25 -4.59 -1.43
C GLN A 12 -24.74 -4.32 0.00
N ILE A 13 -24.19 -5.00 1.00
CA ILE A 13 -24.51 -4.75 2.42
C ILE A 13 -23.94 -3.39 2.87
N LEU A 14 -22.72 -3.07 2.45
CA LEU A 14 -22.07 -1.77 2.71
C LEU A 14 -22.79 -0.61 2.03
N ALA A 15 -23.32 -0.80 0.82
CA ALA A 15 -24.01 0.24 0.06
C ALA A 15 -25.41 0.62 0.61
N ARG A 16 -26.04 -0.25 1.43
CA ARG A 16 -27.45 -0.10 1.85
C ARG A 16 -27.67 0.62 3.18
N HIS A 17 -26.62 1.04 3.88
CA HIS A 17 -26.75 1.70 5.19
C HIS A 17 -26.49 3.22 5.12
N PRO A 18 -27.48 4.08 5.45
CA PRO A 18 -27.27 5.52 5.49
C PRO A 18 -26.29 5.90 6.61
N ARG A 19 -25.22 6.63 6.24
CA ARG A 19 -24.14 7.10 7.12
C ARG A 19 -24.69 8.10 8.14
N LYS A 20 -24.64 7.77 9.45
CA LYS A 20 -24.81 8.74 10.55
C LYS A 20 -23.43 9.23 11.02
N PRO A 21 -23.28 10.51 11.46
CA PRO A 21 -21.99 11.19 11.57
C PRO A 21 -21.01 10.56 12.59
N ALA A 22 -21.49 10.04 13.71
CA ALA A 22 -20.61 9.39 14.70
C ALA A 22 -20.21 7.95 14.33
N ARG A 23 -21.09 7.20 13.64
CA ARG A 23 -20.82 5.83 13.12
C ARG A 23 -19.69 5.80 12.10
N ALA A 24 -19.42 6.93 11.45
CA ALA A 24 -18.37 7.06 10.46
C ALA A 24 -16.97 7.19 11.07
N ALA A 25 -16.79 7.70 12.31
CA ALA A 25 -15.48 8.20 12.74
C ALA A 25 -14.37 7.13 12.84
N ILE A 26 -14.65 5.96 13.45
CA ILE A 26 -13.66 4.87 13.54
C ILE A 26 -13.44 4.22 12.17
N GLY A 27 -14.52 3.87 11.47
CA GLY A 27 -14.44 3.28 10.13
C GLY A 27 -13.68 4.19 9.15
N THR A 28 -14.07 5.45 9.06
CA THR A 28 -13.41 6.47 8.21
C THR A 28 -11.95 6.68 8.59
N ALA A 29 -11.58 6.65 9.86
CA ALA A 29 -10.18 6.78 10.25
C ALA A 29 -9.36 5.53 9.90
N LEU A 30 -9.94 4.33 10.02
CA LEU A 30 -9.30 3.09 9.57
C LEU A 30 -9.14 3.07 8.04
N ASP A 31 -10.20 3.44 7.31
CA ASP A 31 -10.17 3.57 5.84
C ASP A 31 -9.10 4.58 5.40
N ALA A 32 -9.01 5.73 6.09
CA ALA A 32 -8.02 6.76 5.80
C ALA A 32 -6.59 6.28 6.03
N ILE A 33 -6.34 5.47 7.05
CA ILE A 33 -5.01 4.88 7.29
C ILE A 33 -4.67 3.88 6.19
N GLY A 34 -5.59 2.97 5.85
CA GLY A 34 -5.37 1.98 4.78
C GLY A 34 -5.15 2.64 3.41
N GLN A 35 -5.92 3.69 3.08
CA GLN A 35 -5.71 4.45 1.85
C GLN A 35 -4.35 5.16 1.85
N ALA A 36 -3.99 5.84 2.94
CA ALA A 36 -2.71 6.52 3.03
C ALA A 36 -1.52 5.55 2.98
N ALA A 37 -1.61 4.37 3.62
CA ALA A 37 -0.60 3.32 3.50
C ALA A 37 -0.44 2.84 2.05
N ASN A 38 -1.55 2.65 1.33
CA ASN A 38 -1.52 2.34 -0.10
C ASN A 38 -0.88 3.44 -0.94
N ASP A 39 -1.18 4.70 -0.64
CA ASP A 39 -0.58 5.83 -1.35
C ASP A 39 0.95 5.85 -1.14
N ILE A 40 1.46 5.47 0.05
CA ILE A 40 2.89 5.26 0.29
C ILE A 40 3.44 4.13 -0.59
N VAL A 41 2.76 2.97 -0.67
CA VAL A 41 3.19 1.87 -1.55
C VAL A 41 3.35 2.36 -3.00
N PHE A 42 2.36 3.08 -3.52
CA PHE A 42 2.41 3.60 -4.89
C PHE A 42 3.54 4.62 -5.09
N ALA A 43 3.74 5.52 -4.13
CA ALA A 43 4.84 6.48 -4.18
C ALA A 43 6.22 5.79 -4.17
N GLU A 44 6.41 4.80 -3.30
CA GLU A 44 7.65 4.01 -3.22
C GLU A 44 7.87 3.18 -4.49
N MET A 45 6.83 2.54 -5.02
CA MET A 45 6.91 1.80 -6.29
C MET A 45 7.32 2.71 -7.45
N ALA A 46 6.69 3.89 -7.56
CA ALA A 46 6.98 4.84 -8.63
C ALA A 46 8.43 5.36 -8.54
N ALA A 47 8.92 5.66 -7.33
CA ALA A 47 10.31 6.05 -7.11
C ALA A 47 11.31 4.96 -7.51
N ILE A 48 11.04 3.68 -7.18
CA ILE A 48 11.89 2.55 -7.58
C ILE A 48 11.86 2.36 -9.10
N ILE A 49 10.69 2.45 -9.74
CA ILE A 49 10.57 2.33 -11.20
C ILE A 49 11.34 3.46 -11.91
N ALA A 50 11.24 4.70 -11.42
CA ALA A 50 11.97 5.84 -11.97
C ALA A 50 13.49 5.62 -11.92
N ALA A 51 14.01 5.09 -10.81
CA ALA A 51 15.43 4.74 -10.68
C ALA A 51 15.83 3.58 -11.62
N ARG A 52 15.04 2.50 -11.64
CA ARG A 52 15.29 1.34 -12.52
C ARG A 52 15.28 1.70 -14.01
N ARG A 53 14.48 2.69 -14.43
CA ARG A 53 14.48 3.17 -15.82
C ARG A 53 15.87 3.64 -16.25
N VAL A 54 16.59 4.35 -15.39
CA VAL A 54 17.94 4.82 -15.68
C VAL A 54 18.92 3.65 -15.77
N GLU A 55 18.84 2.70 -14.83
CA GLU A 55 19.68 1.49 -14.82
C GLU A 55 19.49 0.67 -16.11
N VAL A 56 18.24 0.43 -16.51
CA VAL A 56 17.91 -0.33 -17.73
C VAL A 56 18.43 0.37 -18.99
N LEU A 57 18.32 1.70 -19.08
CA LEU A 57 18.84 2.44 -20.24
C LEU A 57 20.37 2.33 -20.32
N VAL A 58 21.06 2.42 -19.19
CA VAL A 58 22.52 2.22 -19.12
C VAL A 58 22.91 0.81 -19.57
N ASP A 59 22.20 -0.21 -19.08
CA ASP A 59 22.46 -1.61 -19.46
C ASP A 59 22.20 -1.88 -20.94
N MET A 60 21.14 -1.28 -21.51
CA MET A 60 20.82 -1.40 -22.94
C MET A 60 21.89 -0.75 -23.82
N ILE A 61 22.36 0.45 -23.45
CA ILE A 61 23.46 1.12 -24.18
C ILE A 61 24.72 0.25 -24.14
N ALA A 62 25.10 -0.25 -22.96
CA ALA A 62 26.25 -1.13 -22.82
C ALA A 62 26.13 -2.43 -23.65
N ALA A 63 24.94 -3.00 -23.76
CA ALA A 63 24.68 -4.15 -24.61
C ALA A 63 24.86 -3.81 -26.11
N CYS A 64 24.30 -2.69 -26.57
CA CYS A 64 24.46 -2.22 -27.95
C CYS A 64 25.94 -1.92 -28.28
N GLU A 65 26.69 -1.31 -27.37
CA GLU A 65 28.13 -1.08 -27.53
C GLU A 65 28.92 -2.38 -27.62
N ALA A 66 28.57 -3.38 -26.82
CA ALA A 66 29.20 -4.69 -26.84
C ALA A 66 28.92 -5.45 -28.16
N GLU A 67 27.72 -5.32 -28.72
CA GLU A 67 27.37 -5.87 -30.04
C GLU A 67 28.08 -5.12 -31.17
N ARG A 68 28.13 -3.79 -31.12
CA ARG A 68 28.87 -2.94 -32.06
C ARG A 68 30.34 -3.33 -32.13
N ALA A 69 30.98 -3.59 -30.99
CA ALA A 69 32.37 -4.03 -30.91
C ALA A 69 32.62 -5.40 -31.55
N ARG A 70 31.58 -6.25 -31.72
CA ARG A 70 31.66 -7.55 -32.39
C ARG A 70 31.52 -7.46 -33.91
N GLY A 71 31.17 -6.29 -34.45
CA GLY A 71 31.13 -6.02 -35.89
C GLY A 71 29.83 -6.44 -36.58
N GLU A 72 28.76 -6.68 -35.83
CA GLU A 72 27.42 -6.94 -36.37
C GLU A 72 26.68 -5.59 -36.55
N VAL A 73 26.06 -5.36 -37.72
CA VAL A 73 25.05 -4.31 -38.00
C VAL A 73 25.35 -2.91 -37.40
N VAL A 74 26.35 -2.21 -37.94
CA VAL A 74 26.90 -0.98 -37.32
C VAL A 74 25.96 0.24 -37.39
N ALA A 75 25.22 0.44 -38.48
CA ALA A 75 24.44 1.67 -38.67
C ALA A 75 23.16 1.71 -37.80
N GLU A 76 22.43 0.61 -37.72
CA GLU A 76 21.23 0.49 -36.91
C GLU A 76 21.55 0.49 -35.40
N LEU A 77 22.71 -0.07 -35.01
CA LEU A 77 23.20 0.02 -33.63
C LEU A 77 23.60 1.45 -33.25
N ASP A 78 24.23 2.20 -34.15
CA ASP A 78 24.59 3.61 -33.91
C ASP A 78 23.32 4.46 -33.71
N GLU A 79 22.29 4.29 -34.54
CA GLU A 79 21.00 4.98 -34.37
C GLU A 79 20.28 4.59 -33.06
N ALA A 80 20.35 3.30 -32.68
CA ALA A 80 19.77 2.82 -31.43
C ALA A 80 20.49 3.42 -30.21
N ILE A 81 21.83 3.47 -30.22
CA ILE A 81 22.62 4.07 -29.15
C ILE A 81 22.28 5.57 -29.02
N ASP A 82 22.29 6.32 -30.12
CA ASP A 82 21.95 7.76 -30.10
C ASP A 82 20.55 8.00 -29.50
N THR A 83 19.58 7.13 -29.83
CA THR A 83 18.22 7.20 -29.30
C THR A 83 18.19 6.90 -27.79
N LEU A 84 18.87 5.84 -27.36
CA LEU A 84 18.94 5.43 -25.95
C LEU A 84 19.68 6.47 -25.10
N GLU A 85 20.75 7.08 -25.60
CA GLU A 85 21.46 8.17 -24.93
C GLU A 85 20.56 9.40 -24.75
N ALA A 86 19.78 9.77 -25.77
CA ALA A 86 18.80 10.85 -25.66
C ALA A 86 17.66 10.54 -24.70
N GLU A 87 17.26 9.27 -24.55
CA GLU A 87 16.32 8.83 -23.51
C GLU A 87 16.94 8.86 -22.12
N LEU A 88 18.20 8.42 -21.99
CA LEU A 88 18.95 8.43 -20.75
C LEU A 88 19.13 9.85 -20.21
N ASP A 89 19.54 10.80 -21.06
CA ASP A 89 19.70 12.20 -20.69
C ASP A 89 18.38 12.82 -20.19
N ARG A 90 17.27 12.53 -20.89
CA ARG A 90 15.92 12.93 -20.46
C ARG A 90 15.58 12.31 -19.11
N ALA A 91 15.78 11.01 -18.94
CA ALA A 91 15.46 10.31 -17.70
C ALA A 91 16.30 10.79 -16.51
N GLN A 92 17.59 11.05 -16.72
CA GLN A 92 18.49 11.59 -15.69
C GLN A 92 18.14 13.03 -15.33
N THR A 93 17.74 13.83 -16.31
CA THR A 93 17.30 15.22 -16.09
C THR A 93 16.00 15.27 -15.28
N THR A 94 15.06 14.35 -15.51
CA THR A 94 13.78 14.35 -14.78
C THR A 94 13.82 13.58 -13.46
N LEU A 95 14.76 12.65 -13.27
CA LEU A 95 14.81 11.79 -12.09
C LEU A 95 14.81 12.56 -10.74
N PRO A 96 15.59 13.64 -10.53
CA PRO A 96 15.55 14.37 -9.27
C PRO A 96 14.18 14.99 -8.97
N LEU A 97 13.46 15.44 -10.01
CA LEU A 97 12.10 16.00 -9.87
C LEU A 97 11.09 14.90 -9.54
N GLU A 98 11.18 13.74 -10.20
CA GLU A 98 10.35 12.58 -9.91
C GLU A 98 10.56 12.08 -8.47
N GLN A 99 11.82 12.00 -8.03
CA GLN A 99 12.17 11.61 -6.65
C GLN A 99 11.61 12.58 -5.60
N ALA A 100 11.74 13.90 -5.84
CA ALA A 100 11.16 14.90 -4.95
C ALA A 100 9.63 14.80 -4.89
N PHE A 101 8.97 14.65 -6.04
CA PHE A 101 7.52 14.49 -6.10
C PHE A 101 7.02 13.26 -5.32
N HIS A 102 7.70 12.12 -5.46
CA HIS A 102 7.34 10.91 -4.71
C HIS A 102 7.65 11.02 -3.21
N ALA A 103 8.70 11.76 -2.83
CA ALA A 103 8.97 12.07 -1.43
C ALA A 103 7.86 12.93 -0.81
N ASP A 104 7.42 13.98 -1.51
CA ASP A 104 6.31 14.84 -1.05
C ASP A 104 5.01 14.04 -0.89
N ALA A 105 4.70 13.15 -1.85
CA ALA A 105 3.51 12.30 -1.80
C ALA A 105 3.54 11.34 -0.59
N ARG A 106 4.71 10.79 -0.26
CA ARG A 106 4.89 9.97 0.94
C ARG A 106 4.68 10.78 2.22
N ASP A 107 5.25 11.99 2.29
CA ASP A 107 5.15 12.84 3.47
C ASP A 107 3.69 13.30 3.71
N GLU A 108 2.95 13.59 2.64
CA GLU A 108 1.51 13.87 2.71
C GLU A 108 0.71 12.66 3.21
N ALA A 109 1.00 11.46 2.69
CA ALA A 109 0.35 10.23 3.15
C ALA A 109 0.66 9.93 4.63
N LEU A 110 1.91 10.14 5.06
CA LEU A 110 2.30 9.98 6.46
C LEU A 110 1.56 10.97 7.37
N ALA A 111 1.43 12.23 6.95
CA ALA A 111 0.64 13.23 7.68
C ALA A 111 -0.83 12.81 7.82
N ARG A 112 -1.42 12.21 6.79
CA ARG A 112 -2.80 11.65 6.86
C ARG A 112 -2.91 10.49 7.84
N ILE A 113 -1.93 9.59 7.89
CA ILE A 113 -1.88 8.50 8.90
C ILE A 113 -1.85 9.10 10.31
N VAL A 114 -0.97 10.08 10.56
CA VAL A 114 -0.86 10.77 11.86
C VAL A 114 -2.21 11.39 12.26
N ALA A 115 -2.84 12.13 11.35
CA ALA A 115 -4.12 12.78 11.60
C ALA A 115 -5.24 11.76 11.86
N ALA A 116 -5.29 10.67 11.09
CA ALA A 116 -6.28 9.61 11.27
C ALA A 116 -6.10 8.87 12.60
N GLN A 117 -4.86 8.59 13.01
CA GLN A 117 -4.57 8.01 14.33
C GLN A 117 -4.96 8.96 15.47
N ALA A 118 -4.72 10.26 15.34
CA ALA A 118 -5.21 11.25 16.30
C ALA A 118 -6.76 11.24 16.39
N GLY A 119 -7.43 11.12 15.25
CA GLY A 119 -8.88 10.93 15.15
C GLY A 119 -9.37 9.67 15.87
N LEU A 120 -8.68 8.53 15.68
CA LEU A 120 -8.96 7.28 16.38
C LEU A 120 -8.83 7.43 17.90
N ARG A 121 -7.75 8.05 18.38
CA ARG A 121 -7.55 8.30 19.83
C ARG A 121 -8.70 9.12 20.41
N SER A 122 -9.09 10.19 19.71
CA SER A 122 -10.22 11.04 20.11
C SER A 122 -11.56 10.27 20.14
N ALA A 123 -11.81 9.46 19.11
CA ALA A 123 -13.01 8.63 19.03
C ALA A 123 -13.10 7.57 20.15
N LEU A 124 -11.96 7.00 20.54
CA LEU A 124 -11.89 6.02 21.65
C LEU A 124 -12.05 6.66 23.04
N ALA A 125 -11.64 7.92 23.21
CA ALA A 125 -11.76 8.65 24.47
C ALA A 125 -13.19 9.15 24.74
N SER A 126 -14.03 9.27 23.71
CA SER A 126 -15.42 9.71 23.86
C SER A 126 -16.30 8.63 24.51
N SER A 127 -17.10 9.01 25.53
CA SER A 127 -18.06 8.12 26.19
C SER A 127 -19.22 7.70 25.28
N ALA A 128 -19.50 8.49 24.24
CA ALA A 128 -20.41 8.17 23.15
C ALA A 128 -19.65 7.40 22.06
N LEU A 129 -19.23 6.18 22.37
CA LEU A 129 -18.56 5.32 21.39
C LEU A 129 -19.53 5.03 20.23
N PRO A 130 -19.07 5.14 18.97
CA PRO A 130 -19.90 4.94 17.80
C PRO A 130 -20.62 3.59 17.84
N GLN A 131 -21.84 3.56 17.29
CA GLN A 131 -22.48 2.29 16.95
C GLN A 131 -21.59 1.48 15.98
N PRO A 132 -21.73 0.14 15.97
CA PRO A 132 -20.81 -0.78 15.32
C PRO A 132 -20.46 -0.40 13.88
N VAL A 133 -19.18 -0.53 13.53
CA VAL A 133 -18.73 -0.58 12.12
C VAL A 133 -19.53 -1.71 11.45
N PRO A 134 -20.06 -1.52 10.22
CA PRO A 134 -20.84 -2.56 9.56
C PRO A 134 -20.10 -3.91 9.56
N GLY A 135 -20.73 -4.95 10.11
CA GLY A 135 -20.13 -6.29 10.21
C GLY A 135 -19.25 -6.52 11.45
N LEU A 136 -19.06 -5.53 12.32
CA LEU A 136 -18.29 -5.65 13.56
C LEU A 136 -19.09 -5.36 14.81
N SER A 137 -18.85 -6.12 15.87
CA SER A 137 -19.26 -5.73 17.21
C SER A 137 -18.47 -4.51 17.70
N ARG A 138 -18.99 -3.85 18.74
CA ARG A 138 -18.28 -2.73 19.38
C ARG A 138 -16.91 -3.16 19.93
N ALA A 139 -16.83 -4.37 20.50
CA ALA A 139 -15.59 -4.88 21.07
C ALA A 139 -14.53 -5.09 19.97
N GLU A 140 -14.93 -5.66 18.83
CA GLU A 140 -14.06 -5.86 17.67
C GLU A 140 -13.58 -4.53 17.07
N ALA A 141 -14.47 -3.56 16.89
CA ALA A 141 -14.09 -2.25 16.35
C ALA A 141 -13.10 -1.51 17.28
N VAL A 142 -13.25 -1.64 18.60
CA VAL A 142 -12.30 -1.08 19.58
C VAL A 142 -10.98 -1.84 19.58
N ALA A 143 -11.01 -3.17 19.48
CA ALA A 143 -9.80 -3.99 19.39
C ALA A 143 -8.99 -3.63 18.13
N LEU A 144 -9.66 -3.49 16.98
CA LEU A 144 -9.05 -3.06 15.73
C LEU A 144 -8.44 -1.66 15.83
N ALA A 145 -9.18 -0.70 16.38
CA ALA A 145 -8.67 0.65 16.57
C ALA A 145 -7.44 0.66 17.50
N ARG A 146 -7.40 -0.18 18.53
CA ARG A 146 -6.23 -0.31 19.43
C ARG A 146 -5.04 -0.96 18.75
N ALA A 147 -5.26 -2.03 17.98
CA ALA A 147 -4.22 -2.64 17.17
C ALA A 147 -3.63 -1.62 16.18
N MET A 148 -4.49 -0.87 15.48
CA MET A 148 -4.03 0.17 14.57
C MET A 148 -3.22 1.27 15.27
N LEU A 149 -3.56 1.60 16.52
CA LEU A 149 -2.83 2.58 17.32
C LEU A 149 -1.54 2.03 17.94
N SER A 150 -1.32 0.71 17.99
CA SER A 150 -0.04 0.14 18.44
C SER A 150 1.05 0.19 17.39
N HIS A 151 0.71 0.41 16.12
CA HIS A 151 1.69 0.64 15.07
C HIS A 151 1.96 2.15 14.92
N PRO A 152 3.20 2.62 15.16
CA PRO A 152 3.54 4.01 14.90
C PRO A 152 3.50 4.30 13.38
N PRO A 153 3.20 5.55 12.96
CA PRO A 153 3.14 5.93 11.56
C PRO A 153 4.37 5.51 10.74
N ASP A 154 5.57 5.64 11.32
CA ASP A 154 6.82 5.25 10.65
C ASP A 154 6.93 3.73 10.40
N ALA A 155 6.35 2.90 11.27
CA ALA A 155 6.30 1.45 11.06
C ALA A 155 5.33 1.09 9.94
N ILE A 156 4.20 1.80 9.83
CA ILE A 156 3.24 1.63 8.73
C ILE A 156 3.91 2.02 7.40
N ALA A 157 4.64 3.13 7.37
CA ALA A 157 5.38 3.56 6.19
C ALA A 157 6.51 2.56 5.81
N ALA A 158 7.21 2.00 6.79
CA ALA A 158 8.25 0.99 6.56
C ALA A 158 7.65 -0.31 5.97
N ALA A 159 6.51 -0.77 6.49
CA ALA A 159 5.79 -1.92 5.94
C ALA A 159 5.33 -1.67 4.50
N ALA A 160 4.78 -0.47 4.22
CA ALA A 160 4.39 -0.08 2.87
C ALA A 160 5.58 -0.05 1.88
N ARG A 161 6.77 0.37 2.32
CA ARG A 161 7.98 0.30 1.50
C ARG A 161 8.40 -1.15 1.21
N ALA A 162 8.46 -2.00 2.23
CA ALA A 162 8.80 -3.42 2.07
C ALA A 162 7.84 -4.12 1.09
N GLU A 163 6.57 -3.73 1.12
CA GLU A 163 5.59 -4.19 0.16
C GLU A 163 5.81 -3.68 -1.27
N ALA A 164 6.13 -2.40 -1.44
CA ALA A 164 6.47 -1.86 -2.76
C ALA A 164 7.61 -2.67 -3.40
N GLU A 165 8.64 -2.99 -2.61
CA GLU A 165 9.76 -3.83 -3.03
C GLU A 165 9.31 -5.26 -3.40
N ALA A 166 8.49 -5.90 -2.56
CA ALA A 166 7.98 -7.25 -2.82
C ALA A 166 7.12 -7.31 -4.08
N ARG A 167 6.22 -6.34 -4.29
CA ARG A 167 5.38 -6.23 -5.49
C ARG A 167 6.23 -6.10 -6.75
N LEU A 168 7.28 -5.27 -6.72
CA LEU A 168 8.19 -5.08 -7.85
C LEU A 168 9.13 -6.26 -8.09
N ALA A 169 9.37 -7.09 -7.08
CA ALA A 169 10.11 -8.34 -7.21
C ALA A 169 9.24 -9.52 -7.67
N GLY A 170 7.92 -9.32 -7.84
CA GLY A 170 6.97 -10.40 -8.12
C GLY A 170 6.86 -11.41 -6.97
N GLN A 171 7.25 -11.02 -5.76
CA GLN A 171 7.22 -11.86 -4.56
C GLN A 171 5.83 -11.80 -3.92
N ALA A 172 5.42 -12.93 -3.32
CA ALA A 172 4.28 -12.91 -2.43
C ALA A 172 4.58 -12.01 -1.23
N LEU A 173 3.61 -11.18 -0.83
CA LEU A 173 3.76 -10.35 0.35
C LEU A 173 3.92 -11.26 1.57
N ALA A 174 5.02 -11.08 2.29
CA ALA A 174 5.24 -11.80 3.52
C ALA A 174 4.13 -11.39 4.51
N PRO A 175 3.40 -12.33 5.14
CA PRO A 175 2.58 -11.97 6.28
C PRO A 175 3.51 -11.38 7.36
N ASP A 176 3.11 -10.27 7.99
CA ASP A 176 3.89 -9.68 9.07
C ASP A 176 4.17 -10.77 10.11
N ALA A 177 5.43 -10.89 10.54
CA ALA A 177 5.88 -11.95 11.44
C ALA A 177 5.26 -11.76 12.83
N GLY A 178 4.03 -12.26 12.99
CA GLY A 178 3.25 -12.19 14.22
C GLY A 178 1.89 -11.48 14.11
N ASP A 179 1.57 -10.83 12.98
CA ASP A 179 0.30 -10.11 12.78
C ASP A 179 -0.32 -10.45 11.42
N ASP A 180 -1.57 -10.94 11.42
CA ASP A 180 -2.36 -11.22 10.21
C ASP A 180 -2.87 -9.94 9.51
N TYR A 181 -2.17 -8.81 9.65
CA TYR A 181 -2.58 -7.48 9.17
C TYR A 181 -1.69 -7.02 8.01
N GLY A 182 -2.21 -6.94 6.79
CA GLY A 182 -1.57 -6.23 5.68
C GLY A 182 -2.18 -4.84 5.51
N PHE A 183 -1.41 -3.76 5.76
CA PHE A 183 -1.88 -2.35 5.79
C PHE A 183 -2.43 -1.79 4.47
N THR A 184 -2.24 -2.51 3.38
CA THR A 184 -2.19 -2.04 1.99
C THR A 184 -3.01 -2.94 1.06
N GLN A 185 -3.43 -4.11 1.54
CA GLN A 185 -4.36 -4.95 0.81
C GLN A 185 -5.69 -4.19 0.75
N PRO A 186 -6.40 -4.13 -0.39
CA PRO A 186 -7.79 -3.62 -0.43
C PRO A 186 -8.70 -4.41 0.53
N GLU A 187 -8.26 -5.59 0.94
CA GLU A 187 -8.89 -6.47 1.90
C GLU A 187 -8.36 -6.27 3.33
N GLY A 188 -7.29 -5.50 3.58
CA GLY A 188 -6.52 -5.50 4.83
C GLY A 188 -7.33 -5.31 6.11
N GLN A 189 -8.37 -4.48 6.07
CA GLN A 189 -9.32 -4.34 7.19
C GLN A 189 -10.22 -5.57 7.36
N GLY A 190 -10.69 -6.16 6.25
CA GLY A 190 -11.57 -7.34 6.21
C GLY A 190 -10.84 -8.67 6.43
N THR A 191 -9.60 -8.80 5.96
CA THR A 191 -8.73 -9.97 6.14
C THR A 191 -8.25 -10.03 7.58
N TRP A 192 -7.78 -8.93 8.17
CA TRP A 192 -7.51 -8.90 9.60
C TRP A 192 -8.75 -9.21 10.42
N LEU A 193 -9.92 -8.69 10.02
CA LEU A 193 -11.19 -9.01 10.65
C LEU A 193 -11.45 -10.51 10.65
N ALA A 194 -11.35 -11.10 9.47
CA ALA A 194 -11.63 -12.51 9.25
C ALA A 194 -10.67 -13.38 10.06
N THR A 195 -9.37 -13.05 10.08
CA THR A 195 -8.37 -13.82 10.81
C THR A 195 -8.48 -13.63 12.32
N HIS A 196 -8.72 -12.41 12.80
CA HIS A 196 -8.93 -12.12 14.22
C HIS A 196 -10.22 -12.76 14.77
N LEU A 197 -11.32 -12.71 14.00
CA LEU A 197 -12.58 -13.40 14.33
C LEU A 197 -12.42 -14.92 14.31
N ALA A 198 -11.68 -15.46 13.33
CA ALA A 198 -11.37 -16.89 13.27
C ALA A 198 -10.54 -17.35 14.47
N GLY A 199 -9.55 -16.56 14.90
CA GLY A 199 -8.75 -16.83 16.11
C GLY A 199 -9.57 -16.83 17.40
N GLN A 200 -10.52 -15.90 17.55
CA GLN A 200 -11.42 -15.86 18.71
C GLN A 200 -12.42 -17.03 18.72
N ALA A 201 -12.96 -17.42 17.55
CA ALA A 201 -13.86 -18.56 17.42
C ALA A 201 -13.16 -19.90 17.67
N GLY A 202 -11.90 -20.04 17.23
CA GLY A 202 -11.07 -21.22 17.49
C GLY A 202 -10.73 -21.42 18.98
N GLY A 203 -10.56 -20.34 19.75
CA GLY A 203 -10.36 -20.39 21.20
C GLY A 203 -11.61 -20.79 21.98
N ALA A 204 -12.81 -20.53 21.46
CA ALA A 204 -14.08 -20.87 22.09
C ALA A 204 -14.49 -22.36 21.92
N LEU A 205 -13.84 -23.10 21.01
CA LEU A 205 -14.11 -24.52 20.74
C LEU A 205 -13.02 -25.45 21.30
N GLY A 206 -11.97 -24.89 21.92
CA GLY A 206 -10.84 -25.65 22.50
C GLY A 206 -10.74 -25.58 24.03
N GLY A 207 -11.79 -25.11 24.72
CA GLY A 207 -11.88 -25.04 26.18
C GLY A 207 -12.92 -25.98 26.76
#